data_AF-A0A317CN49-F1
#
_entry.id   AF-A0A317CN49-F1
#
_cell.length_a   1.000
_cell.length_b   1.000
_cell.length_c   1.000
_cell.angle_alpha   90.00
_cell.angle_beta   90.00
_cell.angle_gamma   90.00
#
_symmetry.space_group_name_H-M   'P 1'
#
loop_
_entity.id
_entity.type
_entity.pdbx_description
1 polymer ?
#
loop_
_entity_poly.entity_id
_entity_poly.type
_entity_poly.pdbx_seq_one_letter_code
_entity_poly.pdbx_strand_id
1 'polypeptide(L)'
;MKKLLIILLALIALAVIGWFAAYKFKAPAIEADIKQRVDEALISNNLSWAKASVDGREVTLSGLAQSHQLQQHALKIANIYGVNSVQDKMMLQDGSTIIPVVTSSPVASSGADGVALTKPGTKTAPAYPYSMNILRDESGQYTFTGIVSDSDFKAEMDKHLMSLDVDPETSVWNVSVSSATSPVSWEQHAKDSISALLPLKQGNASFGDGKALVQGVAVSQSASDDSESFAQLLAGDYTTDVKLSVVDAVAAVQQGAPKVGSSKYAALSCQTEFNSLLKKDKIQFESGSIKLQKASLSLLENIARASGRCPDQLISINGYTDSAGSAKTNKVLSKQRADAVMEYLVKLGLNPSRLKAEGYGEAKPVASNKTEKGRAENRRIELIVKGLK
;
A
#
# COMPACT_ATOMS: atom_id res chain seq x y z
N MET A 1 18.66 -55.31 -38.19
CA MET A 1 18.26 -54.02 -38.79
C MET A 1 17.52 -53.09 -37.82
N LYS A 2 16.44 -53.52 -37.13
CA LYS A 2 15.70 -52.64 -36.19
C LYS A 2 16.53 -52.03 -35.06
N LYS A 3 17.45 -52.79 -34.43
CA LYS A 3 18.32 -52.28 -33.36
C LYS A 3 19.29 -51.20 -33.84
N LEU A 4 19.82 -51.33 -35.06
CA LEU A 4 20.72 -50.33 -35.65
C LEU A 4 19.97 -49.03 -35.99
N LEU A 5 18.73 -49.15 -36.47
CA LEU A 5 17.86 -48.00 -36.77
C LEU A 5 17.53 -47.19 -35.52
N ILE A 6 17.26 -47.86 -34.39
CA ILE A 6 16.96 -47.20 -33.11
C ILE A 6 18.17 -46.42 -32.59
N ILE A 7 19.37 -47.00 -32.69
CA ILE A 7 20.62 -46.33 -32.29
C ILE A 7 20.89 -45.11 -33.18
N LEU A 8 20.67 -45.23 -34.49
CA LEU A 8 20.85 -44.12 -35.43
C LEU A 8 19.87 -42.96 -35.14
N LEU A 9 18.60 -43.27 -34.87
CA LEU A 9 17.59 -42.27 -34.52
C LEU A 9 17.90 -41.57 -33.19
N ALA A 10 18.41 -42.30 -32.20
CA ALA A 10 18.82 -41.73 -30.92
C ALA A 10 20.02 -40.77 -31.08
N LEU A 11 20.99 -41.11 -31.93
CA LEU A 11 22.13 -40.24 -32.23
C LEU A 11 21.71 -38.98 -32.98
N ILE A 12 20.78 -39.08 -33.94
CA ILE A 12 20.22 -37.91 -34.64
C ILE A 12 19.44 -37.03 -33.65
N ALA A 13 18.64 -37.61 -32.77
CA ALA A 13 17.92 -36.84 -31.74
C ALA A 13 18.89 -36.11 -30.80
N LEU A 14 19.98 -36.75 -30.36
CA LEU A 14 21.02 -36.12 -29.56
C LEU A 14 21.76 -35.01 -30.32
N ALA A 15 22.02 -35.20 -31.61
CA ALA A 15 22.64 -34.17 -32.45
C ALA A 15 21.69 -32.96 -32.64
N VAL A 16 20.38 -33.19 -32.81
CA VAL A 16 19.38 -32.13 -32.92
C VAL A 16 19.20 -31.40 -31.58
N ILE A 17 19.17 -32.12 -30.45
CA ILE A 17 19.12 -31.50 -29.12
C ILE A 17 20.40 -30.72 -28.82
N GLY A 18 21.57 -31.27 -29.18
CA GLY A 18 22.85 -30.59 -29.06
C GLY A 18 22.95 -29.35 -29.95
N TRP A 19 22.46 -29.43 -31.18
CA TRP A 19 22.34 -28.30 -32.10
C TRP A 19 21.38 -27.25 -31.53
N PHE A 20 20.21 -27.66 -31.03
CA PHE A 20 19.21 -26.76 -30.48
C PHE A 20 19.70 -26.08 -29.18
N ALA A 21 20.43 -26.80 -28.33
CA ALA A 21 21.09 -26.27 -27.15
C ALA A 21 22.21 -25.28 -27.52
N ALA A 22 23.06 -25.63 -28.49
CA ALA A 22 24.09 -24.73 -29.00
C ALA A 22 23.52 -23.49 -29.71
N TYR A 23 22.38 -23.62 -30.38
CA TYR A 23 21.68 -22.52 -31.04
C TYR A 23 21.00 -21.60 -30.02
N LYS A 24 20.40 -22.15 -28.95
CA LYS A 24 19.84 -21.37 -27.83
C LYS A 24 20.90 -20.65 -26.99
N PHE A 25 22.14 -21.17 -26.96
CA PHE A 25 23.26 -20.57 -26.21
C PHE A 25 24.14 -19.60 -27.02
N LYS A 26 23.79 -19.31 -28.28
CA LYS A 26 24.51 -18.33 -29.12
C LYS A 26 23.67 -17.09 -29.43
N ALA A 27 23.06 -16.48 -28.42
CA ALA A 27 23.00 -15.02 -28.45
C ALA A 27 24.46 -14.55 -28.23
N PRO A 28 25.07 -13.77 -29.13
CA PRO A 28 26.44 -13.32 -28.95
C PRO A 28 26.55 -12.64 -27.58
N ALA A 29 27.55 -13.03 -26.77
CA ALA A 29 27.68 -12.60 -25.37
C ALA A 29 27.52 -11.08 -25.17
N ILE A 30 27.81 -10.30 -26.21
CA ILE A 30 27.69 -8.84 -26.27
C ILE A 30 26.23 -8.36 -26.24
N GLU A 31 25.29 -9.02 -26.94
CA GLU A 31 23.88 -8.61 -26.96
C GLU A 31 23.21 -8.83 -25.62
N ALA A 32 23.46 -9.99 -24.99
CA ALA A 32 22.92 -10.33 -23.68
C ALA A 32 23.49 -9.40 -22.59
N ASP A 33 24.77 -9.08 -22.68
CA ASP A 33 25.48 -8.16 -21.78
C ASP A 33 25.01 -6.71 -21.94
N ILE A 34 24.86 -6.22 -23.18
CA ILE A 34 24.27 -4.89 -23.45
C ILE A 34 22.82 -4.86 -22.97
N LYS A 35 22.03 -5.89 -23.28
CA LYS A 35 20.63 -5.96 -22.85
C LYS A 35 20.51 -5.90 -21.34
N GLN A 36 21.31 -6.69 -20.63
CA GLN A 36 21.31 -6.71 -19.17
C GLN A 36 21.64 -5.33 -18.59
N ARG A 37 22.71 -4.68 -19.06
CA ARG A 37 23.07 -3.34 -18.57
C ARG A 37 22.05 -2.27 -18.90
N VAL A 38 21.42 -2.34 -20.09
CA VAL A 38 20.36 -1.39 -20.46
C VAL A 38 19.13 -1.60 -19.59
N ASP A 39 18.72 -2.85 -19.36
CA ASP A 39 17.58 -3.17 -18.49
C ASP A 39 17.87 -2.73 -17.04
N GLU A 40 19.08 -2.99 -16.54
CA GLU A 40 19.53 -2.52 -15.22
C GLU A 40 19.52 -0.99 -15.13
N ALA A 41 20.02 -0.28 -16.14
CA ALA A 41 20.01 1.18 -16.19
C ALA A 41 18.59 1.76 -16.26
N LEU A 42 17.67 1.15 -17.01
CA LEU A 42 16.27 1.58 -17.06
C LEU A 42 15.58 1.31 -15.72
N ILE A 43 15.80 0.15 -15.10
CA ILE A 43 15.23 -0.19 -13.79
C ILE A 43 15.79 0.73 -12.70
N SER A 44 17.11 0.99 -12.69
CA SER A 44 17.75 1.86 -11.71
C SER A 44 17.31 3.32 -11.81
N ASN A 45 16.77 3.72 -12.97
CA ASN A 45 16.21 5.06 -13.20
C ASN A 45 14.66 5.08 -13.17
N ASN A 46 14.01 4.03 -12.65
CA ASN A 46 12.55 3.91 -12.54
C ASN A 46 11.80 3.94 -13.89
N LEU A 47 12.43 3.47 -14.96
CA LEU A 47 11.89 3.40 -16.33
C LEU A 47 11.47 1.98 -16.72
N SER A 48 11.02 1.17 -15.75
CA SER A 48 10.63 -0.24 -15.97
C SER A 48 9.44 -0.45 -16.93
N TRP A 49 8.76 0.63 -17.31
CA TRP A 49 7.72 0.64 -18.35
C TRP A 49 8.31 0.58 -19.78
N ALA A 50 9.58 0.97 -19.95
CA ALA A 50 10.31 0.89 -21.21
C ALA A 50 11.04 -0.46 -21.29
N LYS A 51 10.73 -1.24 -22.32
CA LYS A 51 11.35 -2.53 -22.61
C LYS A 51 12.43 -2.36 -23.68
N ALA A 52 13.65 -2.78 -23.38
CA ALA A 52 14.75 -2.78 -24.33
C ALA A 52 14.88 -4.13 -25.06
N SER A 53 14.94 -4.08 -26.38
CA SER A 53 15.37 -5.19 -27.24
C SER A 53 16.71 -4.83 -27.86
N VAL A 54 17.63 -5.79 -27.94
CA VAL A 54 18.99 -5.57 -28.45
C VAL A 54 19.22 -6.49 -29.64
N ASP A 55 19.73 -5.92 -30.73
CA ASP A 55 20.19 -6.62 -31.94
C ASP A 55 21.60 -6.13 -32.26
N GLY A 56 22.61 -7.00 -32.09
CA GLY A 56 24.02 -6.63 -32.06
C GLY A 56 24.37 -5.61 -30.98
N ARG A 57 24.57 -4.36 -31.40
CA ARG A 57 24.86 -3.20 -30.53
C ARG A 57 23.81 -2.09 -30.64
N GLU A 58 22.71 -2.37 -31.34
CA GLU A 58 21.61 -1.45 -31.48
C GLU A 58 20.49 -1.81 -30.48
N VAL A 59 19.99 -0.79 -29.78
CA VAL A 59 18.97 -0.94 -28.76
C VAL A 59 17.67 -0.34 -29.27
N THR A 60 16.59 -1.10 -29.26
CA THR A 60 15.25 -0.60 -29.54
C THR A 60 14.45 -0.52 -28.25
N LEU A 61 13.95 0.67 -27.91
CA LEU A 61 13.05 0.86 -26.78
C LEU A 61 11.59 0.82 -27.22
N SER A 62 10.77 0.08 -26.48
CA SER A 62 9.33 -0.06 -26.70
C SER A 62 8.57 0.06 -25.38
N GLY A 63 7.36 0.62 -25.39
CA GLY A 63 6.59 0.85 -24.16
C GLY A 63 5.64 2.02 -24.30
N LEU A 64 4.80 2.25 -23.29
CA LEU A 64 3.88 3.39 -23.24
C LEU A 64 4.49 4.50 -22.38
N ALA A 65 5.01 5.54 -23.03
CA ALA A 65 5.55 6.72 -22.37
C ALA A 65 4.41 7.68 -21.98
N GLN A 66 4.35 8.02 -20.69
CA GLN A 66 3.32 8.93 -20.15
C GLN A 66 3.51 10.39 -20.57
N SER A 67 4.72 10.76 -21.01
CA SER A 67 5.04 12.08 -21.52
C SER A 67 6.25 12.03 -22.45
N HIS A 68 6.39 13.05 -23.31
CA HIS A 68 7.55 13.22 -24.18
C HIS A 68 8.86 13.35 -23.36
N GLN A 69 8.80 13.89 -22.14
CA GLN A 69 9.99 14.01 -21.28
C GLN A 69 10.48 12.64 -20.78
N LEU A 70 9.57 11.75 -20.38
CA LEU A 70 9.93 10.39 -19.95
C LEU A 70 10.43 9.53 -21.12
N GLN A 71 9.87 9.74 -22.31
CA GLN A 71 10.35 9.12 -23.54
C GLN A 71 11.81 9.52 -23.84
N GLN A 72 12.12 10.83 -23.81
CA GLN A 72 13.47 11.33 -24.05
C GLN A 72 14.45 10.90 -22.95
N HIS A 73 14.00 10.83 -21.70
CA HIS A 73 14.81 10.34 -20.60
C HIS A 73 15.20 8.86 -20.80
N ALA A 74 14.26 8.02 -21.22
CA ALA A 74 14.55 6.62 -21.53
C ALA A 74 15.56 6.43 -22.66
N LEU A 75 15.47 7.23 -23.73
CA LEU A 75 16.45 7.21 -24.82
C LEU A 75 17.86 7.59 -24.33
N LYS A 76 17.96 8.58 -23.43
CA LYS A 76 19.25 9.01 -22.87
C LYS A 76 19.85 7.96 -21.95
N ILE A 77 19.05 7.29 -21.12
CA ILE A 77 19.50 6.25 -20.19
C ILE A 77 19.92 4.97 -20.91
N ALA A 78 19.22 4.60 -21.99
CA ALA A 78 19.59 3.43 -22.79
C ALA A 78 20.88 3.62 -23.61
N ASN A 79 21.38 4.85 -23.73
CA ASN A 79 22.64 5.17 -24.40
C ASN A 79 23.84 4.93 -23.48
N ILE A 80 24.14 3.65 -23.21
CA ILE A 80 25.25 3.23 -22.35
C ILE A 80 26.48 2.78 -23.16
N TYR A 81 27.61 2.64 -22.47
CA TYR A 81 28.85 2.15 -23.08
C TYR A 81 28.64 0.78 -23.77
N GLY A 82 29.02 0.70 -25.05
CA GLY A 82 28.85 -0.48 -25.90
C GLY A 82 27.62 -0.45 -26.82
N VAL A 83 26.70 0.50 -26.63
CA VAL A 83 25.55 0.74 -27.53
C VAL A 83 25.97 1.69 -28.66
N ASN A 84 25.62 1.35 -29.89
CA ASN A 84 25.94 2.15 -31.08
C ASN A 84 24.83 3.14 -31.44
N SER A 85 23.57 2.74 -31.23
CA SER A 85 22.38 3.54 -31.55
C SER A 85 21.21 3.08 -30.68
N VAL A 86 20.35 4.03 -30.30
CA VAL A 86 19.09 3.75 -29.58
C VAL A 86 17.93 4.20 -30.46
N GLN A 87 17.09 3.25 -30.88
CA GLN A 87 15.88 3.49 -31.65
C GLN A 87 14.67 3.68 -30.74
N ASP A 88 13.89 4.71 -31.02
CA ASP A 88 12.61 4.97 -30.36
C ASP A 88 11.45 4.26 -31.09
N LYS A 89 10.83 3.29 -30.42
CA LYS A 89 9.53 2.70 -30.80
C LYS A 89 8.53 2.78 -29.65
N MET A 90 8.71 3.73 -28.74
CA MET A 90 7.80 3.97 -27.63
C MET A 90 6.57 4.73 -28.12
N MET A 91 5.40 4.37 -27.59
CA MET A 91 4.14 5.05 -27.88
C MET A 91 3.91 6.13 -26.82
N LEU A 92 3.59 7.35 -27.24
CA LEU A 92 3.10 8.38 -26.34
C LEU A 92 1.62 8.12 -26.02
N GLN A 93 1.26 8.25 -24.74
CA GLN A 93 -0.12 8.19 -24.32
C GLN A 93 -0.83 9.48 -24.76
N ASP A 94 -1.34 9.46 -25.99
CA ASP A 94 -1.98 10.61 -26.62
C ASP A 94 -3.31 10.92 -25.91
N GLY A 95 -3.31 11.99 -25.12
CA GLY A 95 -4.52 12.58 -24.54
C GLY A 95 -5.25 13.39 -25.60
N SER A 96 -5.98 12.73 -26.51
CA SER A 96 -6.84 13.44 -27.45
C SER A 96 -8.08 12.62 -27.82
N THR A 97 -9.17 12.85 -27.09
CA THR A 97 -10.52 12.60 -27.61
C THR A 97 -11.07 13.92 -28.16
N ILE A 98 -11.19 13.94 -29.47
CA ILE A 98 -11.65 15.00 -30.36
C ILE A 98 -13.19 15.16 -30.28
N ILE A 99 -13.69 16.41 -30.29
CA ILE A 99 -14.93 16.78 -30.98
C ILE A 99 -14.63 18.04 -31.84
N PRO A 100 -15.10 18.15 -33.10
CA PRO A 100 -14.55 19.06 -34.11
C PRO A 100 -15.44 20.29 -34.46
N VAL A 101 -14.78 21.34 -34.99
CA VAL A 101 -15.24 22.37 -35.98
C VAL A 101 -16.35 23.32 -35.48
N VAL A 102 -16.22 24.66 -35.54
CA VAL A 102 -16.37 25.49 -36.76
C VAL A 102 -15.49 26.75 -36.73
N THR A 103 -14.82 26.98 -37.85
CA THR A 103 -14.08 28.16 -38.29
C THR A 103 -14.99 29.35 -38.65
N SER A 104 -14.61 30.56 -38.23
CA SER A 104 -14.58 31.73 -39.13
C SER A 104 -13.80 32.90 -38.49
N SER A 105 -12.78 33.36 -39.21
CA SER A 105 -12.12 34.67 -39.05
C SER A 105 -12.84 35.71 -39.95
N PRO A 106 -12.35 36.96 -40.11
CA PRO A 106 -11.61 37.89 -39.21
C PRO A 106 -12.29 39.29 -39.16
N VAL A 107 -11.70 40.27 -38.44
CA VAL A 107 -11.36 41.65 -38.92
C VAL A 107 -11.37 42.72 -37.79
N ALA A 108 -10.18 43.31 -37.61
CA ALA A 108 -9.79 44.69 -37.30
C ALA A 108 -10.27 45.48 -36.05
N SER A 109 -9.23 46.02 -35.39
CA SER A 109 -9.01 47.45 -35.10
C SER A 109 -9.21 47.97 -33.68
N SER A 110 -8.16 48.70 -33.27
CA SER A 110 -8.04 49.72 -32.21
C SER A 110 -8.22 49.24 -30.77
N GLY A 111 -7.25 49.40 -29.87
CA GLY A 111 -6.23 50.45 -29.79
C GLY A 111 -6.44 51.18 -28.47
N ALA A 112 -5.74 50.66 -27.45
CA ALA A 112 -5.38 51.20 -26.13
C ALA A 112 -6.20 52.38 -25.55
N ASP A 113 -6.83 52.16 -24.38
CA ASP A 113 -6.29 52.58 -23.07
C ASP A 113 -7.29 52.29 -21.94
N GLY A 114 -6.80 51.72 -20.84
CA GLY A 114 -7.42 51.84 -19.52
C GLY A 114 -8.29 50.68 -19.00
N VAL A 115 -7.69 49.90 -18.10
CA VAL A 115 -8.31 49.24 -16.93
C VAL A 115 -9.29 48.09 -17.21
N ALA A 116 -8.78 46.85 -17.12
CA ALA A 116 -9.61 45.66 -16.97
C ALA A 116 -9.05 44.69 -15.92
N LEU A 117 -9.95 44.32 -15.00
CA LEU A 117 -9.80 43.33 -13.95
C LEU A 117 -9.30 41.98 -14.51
N THR A 118 -8.14 41.53 -14.05
CA THR A 118 -7.66 40.17 -14.29
C THR A 118 -8.48 39.18 -13.44
N LYS A 119 -9.28 38.34 -14.10
CA LYS A 119 -9.82 37.09 -13.53
C LYS A 119 -8.67 36.09 -13.30
N PRO A 120 -8.83 35.16 -12.33
CA PRO A 120 -7.73 34.42 -11.73
C PRO A 120 -7.08 33.44 -12.70
N GLY A 121 -5.75 33.49 -12.77
CA GLY A 121 -4.93 32.59 -13.56
C GLY A 121 -5.07 31.13 -13.12
N THR A 122 -5.06 30.26 -14.12
CA THR A 122 -4.70 28.86 -13.99
C THR A 122 -3.36 28.74 -13.25
N LYS A 123 -3.41 28.32 -11.99
CA LYS A 123 -2.21 27.95 -11.21
C LYS A 123 -1.52 26.77 -11.90
N THR A 124 -0.50 27.06 -12.69
CA THR A 124 0.59 26.12 -12.97
C THR A 124 1.36 25.98 -11.65
N ALA A 125 1.41 24.78 -11.09
CA ALA A 125 2.21 24.50 -9.91
C ALA A 125 3.69 24.79 -10.24
N PRO A 126 4.44 25.54 -9.41
CA PRO A 126 5.85 25.80 -9.68
C PRO A 126 6.64 24.48 -9.64
N ALA A 127 7.55 24.28 -10.59
CA ALA A 127 8.53 23.21 -10.52
C ALA A 127 9.47 23.50 -9.34
N TYR A 128 9.38 22.70 -8.28
CA TYR A 128 10.24 22.86 -7.11
C TYR A 128 11.61 22.25 -7.45
N PRO A 129 12.73 23.01 -7.45
CA PRO A 129 14.06 22.47 -7.74
C PRO A 129 14.58 21.54 -6.63
N TYR A 130 13.76 21.27 -5.62
CA TYR A 130 14.07 20.49 -4.44
C TYR A 130 13.63 19.04 -4.61
N SER A 131 14.55 18.15 -4.33
CA SER A 131 14.30 16.72 -4.29
C SER A 131 15.09 16.12 -3.14
N MET A 132 14.51 15.15 -2.47
CA MET A 132 15.16 14.45 -1.39
C MET A 132 14.88 12.97 -1.56
N ASN A 133 15.92 12.16 -1.36
CA ASN A 133 15.82 10.72 -1.27
C ASN A 133 16.68 10.25 -0.10
N ILE A 134 16.00 9.67 0.89
CA ILE A 134 16.55 9.20 2.15
C ILE A 134 16.46 7.69 2.14
N LEU A 135 17.60 7.00 2.24
CA LEU A 135 17.67 5.55 2.31
C LEU A 135 18.13 5.14 3.71
N ARG A 136 17.47 4.14 4.30
CA ARG A 136 17.90 3.46 5.53
C ARG A 136 18.24 2.02 5.19
N ASP A 137 19.48 1.60 5.44
CA ASP A 137 19.90 0.22 5.18
C ASP A 137 19.55 -0.72 6.36
N GLU A 138 19.83 -2.02 6.21
CA GLU A 138 19.57 -3.01 7.27
C GLU A 138 20.39 -2.80 8.55
N SER A 139 21.51 -2.08 8.45
CA SER A 139 22.35 -1.73 9.62
C SER A 139 21.80 -0.53 10.39
N GLY A 140 20.82 0.17 9.83
CA GLY A 140 20.21 1.37 10.39
C GLY A 140 20.90 2.67 10.01
N GLN A 141 21.85 2.62 9.07
CA GLN A 141 22.53 3.81 8.56
C GLN A 141 21.67 4.52 7.52
N TYR A 142 21.70 5.86 7.56
CA TYR A 142 20.96 6.72 6.64
C TYR A 142 21.86 7.27 5.54
N THR A 143 21.37 7.28 4.31
CA THR A 143 22.00 7.94 3.16
C THR A 143 21.04 8.98 2.58
N PHE A 144 21.47 10.23 2.55
CA PHE A 144 20.70 11.37 2.04
C PHE A 144 21.22 11.77 0.66
N THR A 145 20.32 11.87 -0.32
CA THR A 145 20.65 12.26 -1.70
C THR A 145 19.62 13.26 -2.22
N GLY A 146 20.03 14.20 -3.08
CA GLY A 146 19.10 15.16 -3.70
C GLY A 146 19.58 16.61 -3.71
N ILE A 147 18.62 17.54 -3.76
CA ILE A 147 18.83 18.98 -3.81
C ILE A 147 18.17 19.62 -2.58
N VAL A 148 18.95 20.31 -1.74
CA VAL A 148 18.54 20.89 -0.45
C VAL A 148 18.74 22.42 -0.41
N SER A 149 18.19 23.10 0.60
CA SER A 149 18.16 24.57 0.70
C SER A 149 19.48 25.21 1.12
N ASP A 150 20.15 24.71 2.16
CA ASP A 150 21.37 25.32 2.73
C ASP A 150 22.11 24.37 3.69
N SER A 151 23.19 24.87 4.32
CA SER A 151 23.98 24.14 5.30
C SER A 151 23.28 23.90 6.64
N ASP A 152 22.30 24.74 7.00
CA ASP A 152 21.60 24.66 8.29
C ASP A 152 20.58 23.51 8.27
N PHE A 153 20.04 23.20 7.09
CA PHE A 153 19.20 22.04 6.86
C PHE A 153 19.84 20.74 7.35
N LYS A 154 21.14 20.52 7.07
CA LYS A 154 21.87 19.33 7.55
C LYS A 154 21.91 19.30 9.08
N ALA A 155 22.22 20.42 9.71
CA ALA A 155 22.30 20.51 11.17
C ALA A 155 20.95 20.23 11.84
N GLU A 156 19.83 20.65 11.23
CA GLU A 156 18.50 20.33 11.73
C GLU A 156 18.13 18.85 11.55
N MET A 157 18.55 18.21 10.44
CA MET A 157 18.37 16.76 10.28
C MET A 157 19.24 15.98 11.27
N ASP A 158 20.48 16.40 11.51
CA ASP A 158 21.37 15.77 12.49
C ASP A 158 20.77 15.84 13.91
N LYS A 159 20.20 16.99 14.31
CA LYS A 159 19.47 17.13 15.59
C LYS A 159 18.26 16.20 15.66
N HIS A 160 17.52 16.07 14.56
CA HIS A 160 16.37 15.17 14.49
C HIS A 160 16.79 13.71 14.62
N LEU A 161 17.86 13.28 13.94
CA LEU A 161 18.43 11.94 14.08
C LEU A 161 18.84 11.64 15.53
N MET A 162 19.53 12.59 16.18
CA MET A 162 19.88 12.46 17.61
C MET A 162 18.65 12.30 18.51
N SER A 163 17.56 13.01 18.22
CA SER A 163 16.31 12.89 18.98
C SER A 163 15.64 11.51 18.84
N LEU A 164 16.00 10.77 17.80
CA LEU A 164 15.53 9.41 17.50
C LEU A 164 16.52 8.32 17.94
N ASP A 165 17.56 8.68 18.71
CA ASP A 165 18.65 7.78 19.15
C ASP A 165 19.46 7.19 17.96
N VAL A 166 19.57 7.95 16.87
CA VAL A 166 20.41 7.61 15.71
C VAL A 166 21.66 8.49 15.70
N ASP A 167 22.84 7.88 15.59
CA ASP A 167 24.11 8.60 15.50
C ASP A 167 24.28 9.24 14.10
N PRO A 168 24.27 10.58 13.99
CA PRO A 168 24.38 11.26 12.71
C PRO A 168 25.75 11.09 12.05
N GLU A 169 26.81 10.75 12.79
CA GLU A 169 28.14 10.52 12.20
C GLU A 169 28.19 9.28 11.30
N THR A 170 27.25 8.34 11.51
CA THR A 170 27.11 7.14 10.68
C THR A 170 26.32 7.39 9.38
N SER A 171 25.80 8.60 9.20
CA SER A 171 24.97 8.94 8.05
C SER A 171 25.77 9.52 6.88
N VAL A 172 25.45 9.11 5.66
CA VAL A 172 26.13 9.55 4.43
C VAL A 172 25.30 10.64 3.73
N TRP A 173 25.94 11.72 3.30
CA TRP A 173 25.29 12.85 2.62
C TRP A 173 25.86 13.07 1.22
N ASN A 174 25.04 12.85 0.19
CA ASN A 174 25.33 13.12 -1.22
C ASN A 174 24.29 14.10 -1.78
N VAL A 175 24.28 15.32 -1.24
CA VAL A 175 23.31 16.36 -1.59
C VAL A 175 23.98 17.53 -2.30
N SER A 176 23.23 18.19 -3.19
CA SER A 176 23.60 19.46 -3.80
C SER A 176 22.78 20.58 -3.16
N VAL A 177 23.37 21.76 -3.00
CA VAL A 177 22.67 22.91 -2.43
C VAL A 177 22.08 23.77 -3.54
N SER A 178 20.83 24.19 -3.38
CA SER A 178 20.13 25.12 -4.27
C SER A 178 19.91 26.45 -3.57
N SER A 179 20.16 27.57 -4.28
CA SER A 179 19.94 28.92 -3.76
C SER A 179 18.49 29.41 -3.92
N ALA A 180 17.56 28.54 -4.33
CA ALA A 180 16.15 28.89 -4.46
C ALA A 180 15.50 29.10 -3.08
N THR A 181 14.30 29.67 -3.00
CA THR A 181 13.57 29.71 -1.72
C THR A 181 12.92 28.35 -1.44
N SER A 182 13.26 27.74 -0.31
CA SER A 182 12.66 26.47 0.15
C SER A 182 11.16 26.62 0.44
N PRO A 183 10.32 25.61 0.14
CA PRO A 183 8.97 25.52 0.70
C PRO A 183 9.00 25.54 2.23
N VAL A 184 7.99 26.16 2.85
CA VAL A 184 7.88 26.30 4.32
C VAL A 184 7.82 24.94 5.03
N SER A 185 7.22 23.94 4.39
CA SER A 185 7.06 22.59 4.92
C SER A 185 8.22 21.65 4.59
N TRP A 186 9.22 22.08 3.80
CA TRP A 186 10.30 21.23 3.28
C TRP A 186 11.09 20.52 4.39
N GLU A 187 11.50 21.27 5.41
CA GLU A 187 12.27 20.73 6.54
C GLU A 187 11.43 19.74 7.37
N GLN A 188 10.15 20.04 7.57
CA GLN A 188 9.24 19.15 8.30
C GLN A 188 9.03 17.85 7.53
N HIS A 189 8.83 17.91 6.21
CA HIS A 189 8.69 16.73 5.35
C HIS A 189 9.94 15.85 5.34
N ALA A 190 11.12 16.45 5.47
CA ALA A 190 12.37 15.70 5.65
C ALA A 190 12.40 14.96 6.99
N LYS A 191 12.01 15.61 8.10
CA LYS A 191 11.90 14.98 9.43
C LYS A 191 10.85 13.87 9.43
N ASP A 192 9.71 14.09 8.81
CA ASP A 192 8.64 13.11 8.68
C ASP A 192 9.10 11.90 7.85
N SER A 193 9.86 12.14 6.78
CA SER A 193 10.47 11.07 5.96
C SER A 193 11.48 10.24 6.73
N ILE A 194 12.35 10.85 7.55
CA ILE A 194 13.27 10.12 8.44
C ILE A 194 12.47 9.25 9.43
N SER A 195 11.42 9.83 10.01
CA SER A 195 10.55 9.17 11.00
C SER A 195 9.75 8.03 10.37
N ALA A 196 9.37 8.14 9.10
CA ALA A 196 8.73 7.07 8.34
C ALA A 196 9.67 5.87 8.10
N LEU A 197 10.98 6.08 8.04
CA LEU A 197 11.94 4.99 7.83
C LEU A 197 12.38 4.32 9.13
N LEU A 198 12.27 4.99 10.27
CA LEU A 198 12.75 4.49 11.57
C LEU A 198 12.16 3.11 11.97
N PRO A 199 10.85 2.84 11.78
CA PRO A 199 10.28 1.54 12.12
C PRO A 199 10.71 0.41 11.17
N LEU A 200 11.22 0.75 9.98
CA LEU A 200 11.54 -0.22 8.94
C LEU A 200 12.90 -0.88 9.19
N LYS A 201 13.00 -2.17 8.84
CA LYS A 201 14.29 -2.87 8.79
C LYS A 201 15.23 -2.18 7.80
N GLN A 202 14.71 -1.84 6.62
CA GLN A 202 15.36 -1.07 5.58
C GLN A 202 14.28 -0.35 4.74
N GLY A 203 14.61 0.76 4.11
CA GLY A 203 13.64 1.49 3.31
C GLY A 203 14.19 2.72 2.62
N ASN A 204 13.33 3.36 1.84
CA ASN A 204 13.61 4.55 1.07
C ASN A 204 12.40 5.49 1.11
N ALA A 205 12.64 6.75 1.46
CA ALA A 205 11.66 7.82 1.41
C ALA A 205 12.15 8.90 0.45
N SER A 206 11.38 9.20 -0.58
CA SER A 206 11.70 10.22 -1.58
C SER A 206 10.57 11.20 -1.74
N PHE A 207 10.87 12.49 -1.84
CA PHE A 207 9.87 13.54 -2.12
C PHE A 207 10.48 14.67 -2.95
N GLY A 208 9.67 15.20 -3.88
CA GLY A 208 10.09 16.17 -4.89
C GLY A 208 9.11 16.21 -6.05
N ASP A 209 9.09 17.29 -6.83
CA ASP A 209 8.21 17.44 -8.00
C ASP A 209 6.71 17.14 -7.74
N GLY A 210 6.23 17.50 -6.54
CA GLY A 210 4.84 17.29 -6.12
C GLY A 210 4.46 15.82 -5.87
N LYS A 211 5.45 14.91 -5.79
CA LYS A 211 5.27 13.50 -5.46
C LYS A 211 6.09 13.11 -4.24
N ALA A 212 5.58 12.15 -3.49
CA ALA A 212 6.29 11.50 -2.40
C ALA A 212 6.12 9.98 -2.51
N LEU A 213 7.16 9.23 -2.16
CA LEU A 213 7.15 7.77 -2.13
C LEU A 213 7.88 7.30 -0.87
N VAL A 214 7.21 6.50 -0.05
CA VAL A 214 7.83 5.78 1.06
C VAL A 214 7.75 4.28 0.78
N GLN A 215 8.88 3.59 0.77
CA GLN A 215 8.92 2.16 0.49
C GLN A 215 9.95 1.44 1.35
N GLY A 216 9.76 0.16 1.63
CA GLY A 216 10.72 -0.60 2.42
C GLY A 216 10.18 -1.87 3.04
N VAL A 217 10.99 -2.45 3.92
CA VAL A 217 10.73 -3.71 4.59
C VAL A 217 10.57 -3.44 6.08
N ALA A 218 9.37 -3.62 6.62
CA ALA A 218 9.05 -3.52 8.04
C ALA A 218 9.35 -4.82 8.78
N VAL A 219 9.86 -4.71 10.01
CA VAL A 219 10.14 -5.87 10.90
C VAL A 219 8.87 -6.51 11.47
N SER A 220 7.74 -5.80 11.38
CA SER A 220 6.43 -6.27 11.82
C SER A 220 5.34 -5.44 11.14
N GLN A 221 4.09 -5.89 11.24
CA GLN A 221 2.97 -5.09 10.76
C GLN A 221 2.84 -3.76 11.52
N SER A 222 3.10 -3.73 12.83
CA SER A 222 3.10 -2.48 13.61
C SER A 222 4.11 -1.48 13.07
N ALA A 223 5.31 -1.95 12.73
CA ALA A 223 6.33 -1.12 12.12
C ALA A 223 5.92 -0.58 10.74
N SER A 224 5.20 -1.39 9.94
CA SER A 224 4.64 -0.93 8.67
C SER A 224 3.61 0.19 8.89
N ASP A 225 2.75 0.02 9.89
CA ASP A 225 1.68 0.97 10.20
C ASP A 225 2.23 2.30 10.75
N ASP A 226 3.28 2.23 11.59
CA ASP A 226 3.98 3.41 12.11
C ASP A 226 4.66 4.17 10.96
N SER A 227 5.30 3.45 10.04
CA SER A 227 5.93 4.02 8.83
C SER A 227 4.91 4.72 7.93
N GLU A 228 3.76 4.08 7.68
CA GLU A 228 2.67 4.66 6.87
C GLU A 228 2.10 5.93 7.52
N SER A 229 1.97 5.96 8.85
CA SER A 229 1.44 7.13 9.58
C SER A 229 2.31 8.37 9.40
N PHE A 230 3.63 8.22 9.42
CA PHE A 230 4.56 9.30 9.10
C PHE A 230 4.54 9.65 7.62
N ALA A 231 4.43 8.65 6.72
CA ALA A 231 4.31 8.90 5.29
C ALA A 231 3.06 9.74 4.95
N GLN A 232 1.96 9.56 5.68
CA GLN A 232 0.74 10.36 5.49
C GLN A 232 0.91 11.84 5.87
N LEU A 233 1.93 12.21 6.67
CA LEU A 233 2.22 13.62 6.96
C LEU A 233 2.76 14.38 5.74
N LEU A 234 3.27 13.65 4.75
CA LEU A 234 3.67 14.18 3.43
C LEU A 234 2.46 14.49 2.55
N ALA A 235 1.28 13.95 2.87
CA ALA A 235 0.08 14.11 2.08
C ALA A 235 -0.47 15.53 2.19
N GLY A 236 -0.84 16.10 1.04
CA GLY A 236 -1.32 17.48 0.92
C GLY A 236 -0.40 18.30 0.04
N ASP A 237 0.86 18.42 0.44
CA ASP A 237 1.90 19.06 -0.38
C ASP A 237 2.42 18.13 -1.50
N TYR A 238 2.30 16.82 -1.30
CA TYR A 238 2.71 15.80 -2.26
C TYR A 238 1.60 14.79 -2.54
N THR A 239 1.57 14.32 -3.79
CA THR A 239 0.87 13.07 -4.15
C THR A 239 1.71 11.92 -3.62
N THR A 240 1.23 11.27 -2.55
CA THR A 240 2.01 10.30 -1.78
C THR A 240 1.65 8.86 -2.17
N ASP A 241 2.67 8.04 -2.42
CA ASP A 241 2.57 6.60 -2.64
C ASP A 241 3.36 5.87 -1.53
N VAL A 242 2.84 4.72 -1.06
CA VAL A 242 3.44 3.95 0.04
C VAL A 242 3.53 2.48 -0.35
N LYS A 243 4.74 1.91 -0.34
CA LYS A 243 5.03 0.53 -0.75
C LYS A 243 5.84 -0.22 0.31
N LEU A 244 5.15 -0.74 1.31
CA LEU A 244 5.76 -1.45 2.44
C LEU A 244 5.57 -2.97 2.33
N SER A 245 6.58 -3.73 2.71
CA SER A 245 6.57 -5.19 2.83
C SER A 245 6.94 -5.59 4.25
N VAL A 246 6.42 -6.70 4.80
CA VAL A 246 6.76 -7.16 6.16
C VAL A 246 7.61 -8.43 6.08
N VAL A 247 8.71 -8.52 6.85
CA VAL A 247 9.49 -9.77 6.97
C VAL A 247 8.87 -10.69 8.03
N ASP A 248 8.54 -11.91 7.63
CA ASP A 248 7.93 -12.94 8.47
C ASP A 248 8.87 -13.39 9.61
N ALA A 249 8.38 -13.25 10.85
CA ALA A 249 8.85 -14.05 11.98
C ALA A 249 7.69 -14.92 12.50
N VAL A 250 7.79 -16.20 12.16
CA VAL A 250 7.09 -17.38 12.68
C VAL A 250 5.74 -17.76 12.06
N ALA A 251 5.79 -18.92 11.40
CA ALA A 251 4.69 -19.70 10.87
C ALA A 251 3.59 -20.02 11.91
N ALA A 252 2.37 -20.21 11.39
CA ALA A 252 1.13 -20.68 12.04
C ALA A 252 0.19 -19.58 12.60
N VAL A 253 -0.53 -18.87 11.72
CA VAL A 253 -1.98 -19.06 11.45
C VAL A 253 -2.27 -18.38 10.10
N GLN A 254 -3.08 -19.04 9.26
CA GLN A 254 -3.23 -18.75 7.84
C GLN A 254 -3.79 -17.36 7.48
N GLN A 255 -3.27 -16.84 6.36
CA GLN A 255 -3.78 -15.80 5.43
C GLN A 255 -4.92 -14.89 5.95
N GLY A 256 -4.64 -13.60 6.14
CA GLY A 256 -5.71 -12.63 6.35
C GLY A 256 -5.27 -11.19 6.60
N ALA A 257 -5.34 -10.39 5.53
CA ALA A 257 -5.59 -8.94 5.48
C ALA A 257 -4.63 -7.96 6.22
N PRO A 258 -4.39 -6.77 5.66
CA PRO A 258 -3.58 -5.74 6.32
C PRO A 258 -4.28 -5.32 7.62
N LYS A 259 -3.53 -5.29 8.72
CA LYS A 259 -3.96 -4.66 9.97
C LYS A 259 -3.85 -3.16 9.72
N VAL A 260 -4.95 -2.44 9.91
CA VAL A 260 -5.08 -1.04 9.51
C VAL A 260 -4.60 -0.16 10.67
N GLY A 261 -3.74 0.81 10.36
CA GLY A 261 -2.97 1.65 11.27
C GLY A 261 -3.70 2.24 12.49
N SER A 262 -2.96 2.34 13.59
CA SER A 262 -3.37 2.82 14.92
C SER A 262 -4.50 2.03 15.60
N SER A 263 -4.36 1.83 16.91
CA SER A 263 -5.39 1.21 17.77
C SER A 263 -6.78 1.86 17.63
N LYS A 264 -6.85 3.17 17.32
CA LYS A 264 -8.10 3.93 17.15
C LYS A 264 -8.81 3.60 15.82
N TYR A 265 -8.10 3.62 14.68
CA TYR A 265 -8.72 3.26 13.39
C TYR A 265 -8.89 1.74 13.25
N ALA A 266 -8.02 0.92 13.83
CA ALA A 266 -8.22 -0.53 13.94
C ALA A 266 -9.51 -0.86 14.70
N ALA A 267 -9.75 -0.19 15.84
CA ALA A 267 -10.99 -0.37 16.60
C ALA A 267 -12.22 0.07 15.81
N LEU A 268 -12.15 1.22 15.12
CA LEU A 268 -13.28 1.75 14.32
C LEU A 268 -13.56 0.88 13.09
N SER A 269 -12.51 0.42 12.42
CA SER A 269 -12.60 -0.47 11.26
C SER A 269 -13.20 -1.82 11.66
N CYS A 270 -12.69 -2.46 12.71
CA CYS A 270 -13.28 -3.69 13.24
C CYS A 270 -14.72 -3.50 13.70
N GLN A 271 -15.04 -2.40 14.39
CA GLN A 271 -16.41 -2.13 14.81
C GLN A 271 -17.35 -1.99 13.61
N THR A 272 -16.93 -1.26 12.58
CA THR A 272 -17.70 -1.06 11.35
C THR A 272 -17.93 -2.39 10.63
N GLU A 273 -16.91 -3.23 10.54
CA GLU A 273 -17.00 -4.54 9.90
C GLU A 273 -17.92 -5.49 10.69
N PHE A 274 -17.78 -5.55 12.02
CA PHE A 274 -18.68 -6.36 12.85
C PHE A 274 -20.14 -5.91 12.71
N ASN A 275 -20.40 -4.60 12.71
CA ASN A 275 -21.73 -4.06 12.49
C ASN A 275 -22.28 -4.43 11.12
N SER A 276 -21.46 -4.37 10.07
CA SER A 276 -21.83 -4.77 8.71
C SER A 276 -22.22 -6.25 8.64
N LEU A 277 -21.37 -7.13 9.21
CA LEU A 277 -21.60 -8.57 9.27
C LEU A 277 -22.88 -8.92 10.05
N LEU A 278 -23.08 -8.32 11.23
CA LEU A 278 -24.26 -8.54 12.09
C LEU A 278 -25.55 -7.92 11.52
N LYS A 279 -25.44 -6.93 10.64
CA LYS A 279 -26.58 -6.36 9.93
C LYS A 279 -27.02 -7.26 8.76
N LYS A 280 -26.04 -7.89 8.09
CA LYS A 280 -26.30 -8.82 6.99
C LYS A 280 -26.89 -10.13 7.49
N ASP A 281 -26.31 -10.70 8.54
CA ASP A 281 -26.72 -11.99 9.11
C ASP A 281 -26.82 -11.92 10.64
N LYS A 282 -27.72 -12.72 11.22
CA LYS A 282 -27.92 -12.78 12.68
C LYS A 282 -27.27 -14.02 13.29
N ILE A 283 -26.72 -13.87 14.49
CA ILE A 283 -26.33 -15.00 15.34
C ILE A 283 -27.60 -15.62 15.93
N GLN A 284 -27.86 -16.88 15.63
CA GLN A 284 -29.06 -17.62 15.98
C GLN A 284 -28.72 -18.83 16.85
N PHE A 285 -29.68 -19.16 17.71
CA PHE A 285 -29.58 -20.28 18.64
C PHE A 285 -30.73 -21.26 18.37
N GLU A 286 -30.53 -22.54 18.68
CA GLU A 286 -31.64 -23.49 18.72
C GLU A 286 -32.70 -23.01 19.73
N SER A 287 -33.98 -23.35 19.49
CA SER A 287 -35.09 -22.87 20.31
C SER A 287 -34.90 -23.26 21.78
N GLY A 288 -35.04 -22.28 22.69
CA GLY A 288 -34.84 -22.49 24.13
C GLY A 288 -33.41 -22.87 24.55
N SER A 289 -32.43 -22.81 23.64
CA SER A 289 -31.07 -23.30 23.86
C SER A 289 -30.03 -22.18 23.76
N ILE A 290 -28.82 -22.51 24.22
CA ILE A 290 -27.58 -21.74 24.05
C ILE A 290 -26.73 -22.28 22.90
N LYS A 291 -27.18 -23.35 22.25
CA LYS A 291 -26.48 -23.99 21.13
C LYS A 291 -26.63 -23.15 19.86
N LEU A 292 -25.49 -22.78 19.28
CA LEU A 292 -25.42 -22.03 18.03
C LEU A 292 -25.94 -22.86 16.86
N GLN A 293 -26.76 -22.24 16.00
CA GLN A 293 -27.21 -22.89 14.78
C GLN A 293 -26.09 -22.94 13.73
N LYS A 294 -26.12 -23.96 12.86
CA LYS A 294 -25.15 -24.10 11.76
C LYS A 294 -25.07 -22.86 10.87
N ALA A 295 -26.22 -22.21 10.63
CA ALA A 295 -26.30 -20.99 9.83
C ALA A 295 -25.49 -19.81 10.40
N SER A 296 -25.18 -19.80 11.70
CA SER A 296 -24.42 -18.74 12.35
C SER A 296 -22.91 -19.00 12.37
N LEU A 297 -22.46 -20.20 12.03
CA LEU A 297 -21.04 -20.57 12.13
C LEU A 297 -20.18 -19.80 11.12
N SER A 298 -20.65 -19.67 9.87
CA SER A 298 -19.95 -18.89 8.84
C SER A 298 -19.86 -17.40 9.19
N LEU A 299 -20.91 -16.84 9.81
CA LEU A 299 -20.88 -15.47 10.33
C LEU A 299 -19.83 -15.33 11.44
N LEU A 300 -19.75 -16.29 12.36
CA LEU A 300 -18.76 -16.29 13.44
C LEU A 300 -17.34 -16.46 12.91
N GLU A 301 -17.13 -17.26 11.87
CA GLU A 301 -15.85 -17.34 11.15
C GLU A 301 -15.47 -16.01 10.48
N ASN A 302 -16.43 -15.32 9.88
CA ASN A 302 -16.21 -13.98 9.31
C ASN A 302 -15.83 -12.97 10.39
N ILE A 303 -16.53 -12.98 11.53
CA ILE A 303 -16.23 -12.14 12.69
C ILE A 303 -14.83 -12.45 13.22
N ALA A 304 -14.48 -13.74 13.35
CA ALA A 304 -13.15 -14.16 13.80
C ALA A 304 -12.05 -13.64 12.86
N ARG A 305 -12.23 -13.77 11.54
CA ARG A 305 -11.32 -13.21 10.53
C ARG A 305 -11.22 -11.69 10.62
N ALA A 306 -12.35 -10.98 10.73
CA ALA A 306 -12.38 -9.54 10.88
C ALA A 306 -11.66 -9.07 12.15
N SER A 307 -11.75 -9.83 13.25
CA SER A 307 -11.06 -9.53 14.51
C SER A 307 -9.52 -9.55 14.42
N GLY A 308 -8.98 -10.20 13.38
CA GLY A 308 -7.55 -10.22 13.09
C GLY A 308 -6.99 -8.84 12.69
N ARG A 309 -7.85 -7.94 12.20
CA ARG A 309 -7.48 -6.56 11.82
C ARG A 309 -7.28 -5.64 13.02
N CYS A 310 -7.70 -6.04 14.21
CA CYS A 310 -7.58 -5.28 15.46
C CYS A 310 -7.07 -6.16 16.61
N PRO A 311 -5.87 -6.78 16.47
CA PRO A 311 -5.39 -7.83 17.37
C PRO A 311 -5.23 -7.40 18.83
N ASP A 312 -5.05 -6.11 19.09
CA ASP A 312 -4.82 -5.59 20.45
C ASP A 312 -6.08 -5.04 21.11
N GLN A 313 -7.22 -5.05 20.40
CA GLN A 313 -8.47 -4.52 20.93
C GLN A 313 -9.23 -5.57 21.73
N LEU A 314 -9.84 -5.11 22.84
CA LEU A 314 -10.78 -5.90 23.62
C LEU A 314 -12.15 -5.86 22.95
N ILE A 315 -12.84 -6.99 22.89
CA ILE A 315 -14.15 -7.15 22.26
C ILE A 315 -15.15 -7.61 23.32
N SER A 316 -16.21 -6.83 23.50
CA SER A 316 -17.34 -7.15 24.38
C SER A 316 -18.46 -7.78 23.57
N ILE A 317 -18.84 -8.99 23.94
CA ILE A 317 -19.93 -9.76 23.35
C ILE A 317 -21.15 -9.58 24.24
N ASN A 318 -22.12 -8.80 23.75
CA ASN A 318 -23.27 -8.37 24.53
C ASN A 318 -24.52 -9.12 24.06
N GLY A 319 -25.10 -9.93 24.93
CA GLY A 319 -26.33 -10.66 24.66
C GLY A 319 -27.57 -9.91 25.13
N TYR A 320 -28.62 -9.94 24.31
CA TYR A 320 -29.94 -9.36 24.61
C TYR A 320 -31.07 -10.35 24.31
N THR A 321 -32.17 -10.18 25.04
CA THR A 321 -33.44 -10.91 24.84
C THR A 321 -34.56 -9.92 24.50
N ASP A 322 -35.71 -10.46 24.10
CA ASP A 322 -36.95 -9.70 24.16
C ASP A 322 -37.48 -9.63 25.61
N SER A 323 -38.64 -9.01 25.79
CA SER A 323 -39.31 -8.88 27.08
C SER A 323 -40.21 -10.07 27.45
N ALA A 324 -40.09 -11.21 26.77
CA ALA A 324 -40.87 -12.39 27.13
C ALA A 324 -40.22 -13.12 28.31
N GLY A 325 -41.01 -13.46 29.34
CA GLY A 325 -40.51 -14.11 30.55
C GLY A 325 -39.99 -13.11 31.60
N SER A 326 -39.37 -13.64 32.66
CA SER A 326 -38.88 -12.81 33.77
C SER A 326 -37.51 -12.18 33.45
N ALA A 327 -37.31 -10.92 33.85
CA ALA A 327 -36.02 -10.22 33.69
C ALA A 327 -34.80 -11.00 34.20
N LYS A 328 -34.94 -11.73 35.34
CA LYS A 328 -33.85 -12.56 35.90
C LYS A 328 -33.44 -13.69 34.95
N THR A 329 -34.42 -14.44 34.44
CA THR A 329 -34.21 -15.52 33.47
C THR A 329 -33.64 -14.98 32.17
N ASN A 330 -34.14 -13.84 31.69
CA ASN A 330 -33.64 -13.16 30.49
C ASN A 330 -32.18 -12.73 30.62
N LYS A 331 -31.78 -12.23 31.79
CA LYS A 331 -30.39 -11.86 32.07
C LYS A 331 -29.45 -13.07 32.10
N VAL A 332 -29.87 -14.18 32.68
CA VAL A 332 -29.10 -15.43 32.68
C VAL A 332 -28.97 -15.98 31.25
N LEU A 333 -30.09 -16.07 30.52
CA LEU A 333 -30.12 -16.62 29.16
C LEU A 333 -29.26 -15.80 28.19
N SER A 334 -29.36 -14.47 28.23
CA SER A 334 -28.53 -13.59 27.40
C SER A 334 -27.03 -13.74 27.71
N LYS A 335 -26.65 -13.88 28.99
CA LYS A 335 -25.26 -14.11 29.38
C LYS A 335 -24.74 -15.45 28.85
N GLN A 336 -25.49 -16.53 29.03
CA GLN A 336 -25.09 -17.85 28.56
C GLN A 336 -24.96 -17.90 27.02
N ARG A 337 -25.81 -17.18 26.30
CA ARG A 337 -25.69 -17.04 24.84
C ARG A 337 -24.45 -16.26 24.43
N ALA A 338 -24.12 -15.18 25.13
CA ALA A 338 -22.88 -14.44 24.91
C ALA A 338 -21.64 -15.31 25.22
N ASP A 339 -21.70 -16.14 26.25
CA ASP A 339 -20.65 -17.10 26.60
C ASP A 339 -20.47 -18.16 25.50
N ALA A 340 -21.56 -18.72 24.98
CA ALA A 340 -21.50 -19.68 23.88
C ALA A 340 -20.86 -19.09 22.60
N VAL A 341 -21.13 -17.82 22.30
CA VAL A 341 -20.48 -17.09 21.21
C VAL A 341 -18.99 -16.89 21.49
N MET A 342 -18.63 -16.48 22.71
CA MET A 342 -17.23 -16.32 23.13
C MET A 342 -16.46 -17.63 23.00
N GLU A 343 -16.99 -18.72 23.54
CA GLU A 343 -16.38 -20.06 23.45
C GLU A 343 -16.15 -20.50 22.00
N TYR A 344 -17.10 -20.22 21.11
CA TYR A 344 -16.95 -20.55 19.70
C TYR A 344 -15.86 -19.70 19.02
N LEU A 345 -15.80 -18.40 19.31
CA LEU A 345 -14.75 -17.53 18.79
C LEU A 345 -13.35 -17.93 19.31
N VAL A 346 -13.25 -18.36 20.57
CA VAL A 346 -12.01 -18.93 21.13
C VAL A 346 -11.59 -20.20 20.39
N LYS A 347 -12.54 -21.09 20.06
CA LYS A 347 -12.26 -22.29 19.24
C LYS A 347 -11.75 -21.96 17.84
N LEU A 348 -12.13 -20.80 17.29
CA LEU A 348 -11.62 -20.27 16.03
C LEU A 348 -10.25 -19.58 16.16
N GLY A 349 -9.66 -19.54 17.36
CA GLY A 349 -8.31 -19.04 17.61
C GLY A 349 -8.24 -17.63 18.18
N LEU A 350 -9.36 -17.00 18.58
CA LEU A 350 -9.31 -15.70 19.24
C LEU A 350 -8.77 -15.85 20.67
N ASN A 351 -7.83 -14.97 21.05
CA ASN A 351 -7.28 -14.96 22.40
C ASN A 351 -8.40 -14.66 23.43
N PRO A 352 -8.66 -15.56 24.40
CA PRO A 352 -9.68 -15.36 25.43
C PRO A 352 -9.53 -14.07 26.22
N SER A 353 -8.28 -13.61 26.46
CA SER A 353 -8.00 -12.37 27.19
C SER A 353 -8.52 -11.11 26.50
N ARG A 354 -8.82 -11.20 25.19
CA ARG A 354 -9.43 -10.11 24.42
C ARG A 354 -10.95 -10.09 24.51
N LEU A 355 -11.59 -11.16 24.95
CA LEU A 355 -13.03 -11.33 24.86
C LEU A 355 -13.68 -11.16 26.23
N LYS A 356 -14.80 -10.43 26.27
CA LYS A 356 -15.64 -10.31 27.46
C LYS A 356 -17.09 -10.54 27.09
N ALA A 357 -17.73 -11.54 27.69
CA ALA A 357 -19.15 -11.82 27.48
C ALA A 357 -20.01 -11.18 28.58
N GLU A 358 -21.04 -10.43 28.20
CA GLU A 358 -21.97 -9.75 29.09
C GLU A 358 -23.44 -10.00 28.67
N GLY A 359 -24.30 -10.27 29.66
CA GLY A 359 -25.74 -10.48 29.43
C GLY A 359 -26.55 -9.29 29.94
N TYR A 360 -27.28 -8.65 29.03
CA TYR A 360 -28.10 -7.46 29.31
C TYR A 360 -29.59 -7.79 29.49
N GLY A 361 -30.00 -9.03 29.22
CA GLY A 361 -31.40 -9.44 29.23
C GLY A 361 -32.23 -8.58 28.28
N GLU A 362 -33.37 -8.10 28.76
CA GLU A 362 -34.31 -7.25 27.99
C GLU A 362 -33.96 -5.76 28.01
N ALA A 363 -32.84 -5.37 28.64
CA ALA A 363 -32.41 -3.97 28.71
C ALA A 363 -32.03 -3.44 27.32
N LYS A 364 -32.19 -2.12 27.11
CA LYS A 364 -31.84 -1.42 25.85
C LYS A 364 -32.49 -2.07 24.61
N PRO A 365 -33.83 -2.12 24.53
CA PRO A 365 -34.52 -2.61 23.34
C PRO A 365 -34.20 -1.72 22.14
N VAL A 366 -33.96 -2.33 20.98
CA VAL A 366 -33.74 -1.63 19.71
C VAL A 366 -35.03 -1.51 18.89
N ALA A 367 -36.05 -2.30 19.25
CA ALA A 367 -37.36 -2.29 18.63
C ALA A 367 -38.49 -2.54 19.65
N SER A 368 -39.73 -2.29 19.24
CA SER A 368 -40.91 -2.49 20.08
C SER A 368 -41.13 -3.96 20.45
N ASN A 369 -41.19 -4.28 21.74
CA ASN A 369 -41.55 -5.64 22.20
C ASN A 369 -43.03 -6.02 21.97
N LYS A 370 -43.86 -5.06 21.52
CA LYS A 370 -45.29 -5.29 21.26
C LYS A 370 -45.53 -6.14 20.02
N THR A 371 -44.60 -6.18 19.07
CA THR A 371 -44.72 -6.94 17.82
C THR A 371 -43.74 -8.11 17.81
N GLU A 372 -44.09 -9.21 17.14
CA GLU A 372 -43.16 -10.34 16.99
C GLU A 372 -41.89 -9.94 16.24
N LYS A 373 -42.03 -9.10 15.21
CA LYS A 373 -40.90 -8.54 14.47
C LYS A 373 -39.94 -7.79 15.40
N GLY A 374 -40.46 -6.90 16.26
CA GLY A 374 -39.62 -6.13 17.17
C GLY A 374 -38.98 -6.99 18.27
N ARG A 375 -39.69 -8.00 18.77
CA ARG A 375 -39.08 -9.01 19.68
C ARG A 375 -37.92 -9.75 19.00
N ALA A 376 -38.09 -10.16 17.74
CA ALA A 376 -37.04 -10.80 16.96
C ALA A 376 -35.82 -9.90 16.68
N GLU A 377 -35.98 -8.58 16.69
CA GLU A 377 -34.87 -7.63 16.61
C GLU A 377 -34.17 -7.44 17.97
N ASN A 378 -34.91 -7.53 19.07
CA ASN A 378 -34.34 -7.44 20.42
C ASN A 378 -33.55 -8.69 20.84
N ARG A 379 -33.92 -9.88 20.34
CA ARG A 379 -33.16 -11.14 20.49
C ARG A 379 -31.88 -11.09 19.63
N ARG A 380 -30.82 -10.46 20.13
CA ARG A 380 -29.59 -10.19 19.35
C ARG A 380 -28.31 -10.37 20.17
N ILE A 381 -27.21 -10.51 19.45
CA ILE A 381 -25.84 -10.40 19.97
C ILE A 381 -25.21 -9.16 19.33
N GLU A 382 -24.58 -8.32 20.13
CA GLU A 382 -23.75 -7.21 19.66
C GLU A 382 -22.29 -7.49 20.00
N LEU A 383 -21.38 -7.11 19.11
CA LEU A 383 -19.94 -7.11 19.38
C LEU A 383 -19.45 -5.66 19.43
N ILE A 384 -18.88 -5.27 20.57
CA ILE A 384 -18.40 -3.90 20.81
C ILE A 384 -16.90 -3.93 21.03
N VAL A 385 -16.16 -3.26 20.15
CA VAL A 385 -14.71 -3.07 20.27
C VAL A 385 -14.44 -1.95 21.28
N LYS A 386 -13.74 -2.26 22.37
CA LYS A 386 -13.36 -1.31 23.41
C LYS A 386 -12.12 -0.54 22.95
N GLY A 387 -12.04 0.76 23.28
CA GLY A 387 -10.99 1.66 22.80
C GLY A 387 -11.52 2.83 21.95
N LEU A 388 -12.77 2.72 21.48
CA LEU A 388 -13.56 3.83 20.95
C LEU A 388 -14.10 4.64 22.13
N LYS A 389 -13.45 5.76 22.48
CA LYS A 389 -14.01 6.77 23.38
C LYS A 389 -14.55 7.94 22.58
#